data_AF-A0A953I081-F1
#
_entry.id   AF-A0A953I081-F1
#
_cell.length_a   1.000
_cell.length_b   1.000
_cell.length_c   1.000
_cell.angle_alpha   90.00
_cell.angle_beta   90.00
_cell.angle_gamma   90.00
#
_symmetry.space_group_name_H-M   'P 1'
#
loop_
_entity.id
_entity.type
_entity.pdbx_description
1 polymer ?
#
loop_
_entity_poly.entity_id
_entity_poly.type
_entity_poly.pdbx_seq_one_letter_code
_entity_poly.pdbx_strand_id
1 'polypeptide(L)'
;MANVFGTGTTGQTGNSSNQLVVSRARAAMEQLKQQTAAELGIHNYDQQYKGDLPSRVNGSVGGYMVKKMIAIAESQLAGGTTTGQF
;
A
#
# COMPACT_ATOMS: atom_id res chain seq x y z
N MET A 1 -12.55 -5.00 -52.89
CA MET A 1 -11.63 -4.10 -52.15
C MET A 1 -12.29 -3.71 -50.85
N ALA A 2 -11.87 -4.34 -49.73
CA ALA A 2 -11.99 -3.85 -48.36
C ALA A 2 -11.17 -4.81 -47.47
N ASN A 3 -9.94 -4.40 -47.12
CA ASN A 3 -9.15 -5.08 -46.09
C ASN A 3 -9.80 -4.78 -44.73
N VAL A 4 -10.36 -5.79 -44.07
CA VAL A 4 -10.68 -5.73 -42.64
C VAL A 4 -9.40 -6.04 -41.88
N PHE A 5 -8.71 -4.96 -41.52
CA PHE A 5 -7.53 -4.92 -40.68
C PHE A 5 -7.90 -5.20 -39.21
N GLY A 6 -7.00 -5.87 -38.50
CA GLY A 6 -7.24 -6.49 -37.20
C GLY A 6 -7.67 -5.54 -36.09
N THR A 7 -8.52 -6.06 -35.22
CA THR A 7 -8.55 -5.64 -33.82
C THR A 7 -7.97 -6.80 -33.01
N GLY A 8 -6.64 -6.77 -32.87
CA GLY A 8 -5.92 -7.61 -31.93
C GLY A 8 -6.43 -7.37 -30.52
N THR A 9 -6.65 -8.47 -29.82
CA THR A 9 -6.96 -8.55 -28.40
C THR A 9 -5.85 -7.92 -27.56
N THR A 10 -5.98 -6.64 -27.20
CA THR A 10 -5.11 -6.02 -26.18
C THR A 10 -5.86 -5.95 -24.86
N GLY A 11 -6.03 -7.12 -24.24
CA GLY A 11 -6.31 -7.23 -22.81
C GLY A 11 -4.99 -7.53 -22.09
N GLN A 12 -4.10 -6.54 -21.99
CA GLN A 12 -2.99 -6.60 -21.04
C GLN A 12 -3.61 -6.70 -19.64
N THR A 13 -3.83 -7.94 -19.19
CA THR A 13 -4.07 -8.22 -17.78
C THR A 13 -2.75 -7.97 -17.09
N GLY A 14 -2.54 -6.72 -16.67
CA GLY A 14 -1.45 -6.36 -15.79
C GLY A 14 -1.56 -7.25 -14.56
N ASN A 15 -0.72 -8.28 -14.50
CA ASN A 15 -0.51 -9.07 -13.30
C ASN A 15 0.22 -8.16 -12.30
N SER A 16 -0.51 -7.20 -11.74
CA SER A 16 -0.06 -6.37 -10.64
C SER A 16 -0.10 -7.25 -9.39
N SER A 17 0.87 -8.15 -9.27
CA SER A 17 1.12 -8.93 -8.07
C SER A 17 1.61 -7.98 -6.97
N ASN A 18 0.70 -7.20 -6.39
CA ASN A 18 0.91 -6.47 -5.13
C ASN A 18 0.86 -7.48 -3.97
N GLN A 19 1.71 -8.51 -4.09
CA GLN A 19 1.91 -9.54 -3.09
C GLN A 19 2.67 -8.90 -1.94
N LEU A 20 2.13 -9.03 -0.73
CA LEU A 20 2.85 -8.63 0.46
C LEU A 20 4.15 -9.43 0.54
N VAL A 21 5.30 -8.74 0.56
CA VAL A 21 6.63 -9.35 0.65
C VAL A 21 6.74 -10.28 1.86
N VAL A 22 5.98 -9.97 2.92
CA VAL A 22 5.87 -10.78 4.13
C VAL A 22 4.40 -11.12 4.36
N SER A 23 3.99 -12.32 3.95
CA SER A 23 2.61 -12.81 4.07
C SER A 23 2.12 -12.85 5.52
N ARG A 24 2.99 -13.19 6.49
CA ARG A 24 2.68 -13.14 7.93
C ARG A 24 2.42 -11.74 8.48
N ALA A 25 2.89 -10.69 7.81
CA ALA A 25 2.71 -9.31 8.26
C ALA A 25 1.36 -8.72 7.84
N ARG A 26 0.55 -9.45 7.06
CA ARG A 26 -0.74 -8.96 6.53
C ARG A 26 -1.66 -8.40 7.61
N ALA A 27 -1.82 -9.10 8.73
CA ALA A 27 -2.68 -8.66 9.83
C ALA A 27 -2.18 -7.36 10.48
N ALA A 28 -0.86 -7.25 10.72
CA ALA A 28 -0.25 -6.04 11.28
C ALA A 28 -0.37 -4.85 10.31
N MET A 29 -0.20 -5.10 9.00
CA MET A 29 -0.38 -4.10 7.95
C MET A 29 -1.83 -3.62 7.83
N GLU A 30 -2.80 -4.52 7.97
CA GLU A 30 -4.23 -4.20 8.00
C GLU A 30 -4.56 -3.24 9.15
N GLN A 31 -4.03 -3.52 10.35
CA GLN A 31 -4.20 -2.67 11.53
C GLN A 31 -3.54 -1.31 11.35
N LEU A 32 -2.31 -1.27 10.83
CA LEU A 32 -1.58 -0.03 10.55
C LEU A 32 -2.33 0.85 9.54
N LYS A 33 -2.88 0.23 8.48
CA LYS A 33 -3.71 0.89 7.47
C LYS A 33 -4.96 1.51 8.11
N GLN A 34 -5.66 0.76 8.96
CA GLN A 34 -6.86 1.24 9.67
C GLN A 34 -6.55 2.42 10.59
N GLN A 35 -5.49 2.33 11.40
CA GLN A 35 -5.07 3.41 12.30
C GLN A 35 -4.69 4.67 11.53
N THR A 36 -3.90 4.51 10.46
CA THR A 36 -3.47 5.65 9.63
C THR A 36 -4.65 6.29 8.90
N ALA A 37 -5.61 5.50 8.42
CA ALA A 37 -6.81 6.03 7.79
C ALA A 37 -7.69 6.77 8.81
N ALA A 38 -7.84 6.24 10.03
CA ALA A 38 -8.57 6.88 11.11
C ALA A 38 -7.94 8.25 11.49
N GLU A 39 -6.61 8.33 11.60
CA GLU A 39 -5.90 9.58 11.86
C GLU A 39 -6.10 10.63 10.76
N LEU A 40 -6.22 10.20 9.50
CA LEU A 40 -6.48 11.07 8.37
C LEU A 40 -7.97 11.47 8.24
N GLY A 41 -8.81 11.08 9.21
CA GLY A 41 -10.24 11.39 9.22
C GLY A 41 -11.08 10.55 8.26
N ILE A 42 -10.52 9.45 7.73
CA ILE A 42 -11.23 8.58 6.79
C ILE A 42 -11.78 7.39 7.57
N HIS A 43 -13.04 7.51 7.97
CA HIS A 43 -13.73 6.48 8.74
C HIS A 43 -14.20 5.38 7.78
N ASN A 44 -14.11 4.11 8.19
CA ASN A 44 -14.52 2.94 7.39
C ASN A 44 -13.75 2.75 6.06
N TYR A 45 -12.49 3.15 5.98
CA TYR A 45 -11.63 2.95 4.80
C TYR A 45 -11.55 1.50 4.28
N ASP A 46 -11.82 0.53 5.14
CA ASP A 46 -11.84 -0.90 4.79
C ASP A 46 -13.12 -1.33 4.08
N GLN A 47 -14.26 -0.74 4.47
CA GLN A 47 -15.60 -1.10 3.97
C GLN A 47 -16.09 -0.12 2.89
N GLN A 48 -15.50 1.07 2.81
CA GLN A 48 -15.89 2.08 1.85
C GLN A 48 -15.31 1.81 0.48
N TYR A 49 -16.14 1.97 -0.56
CA TYR A 49 -15.71 1.81 -1.93
C TYR A 49 -14.61 2.82 -2.26
N LYS A 50 -13.41 2.28 -2.53
CA LYS A 50 -12.21 3.07 -2.80
C LYS A 50 -12.30 3.87 -4.11
N GLY A 51 -13.28 3.61 -4.97
CA GLY A 51 -13.51 4.43 -6.17
C GLY A 51 -14.30 5.71 -5.92
N ASP A 52 -15.02 5.82 -4.79
CA ASP A 52 -15.77 7.05 -4.44
C ASP A 52 -14.91 8.05 -3.67
N LEU A 53 -13.80 7.59 -3.10
CA LEU A 53 -12.82 8.46 -2.46
C LEU A 53 -11.93 9.15 -3.51
N PRO A 54 -11.64 10.45 -3.36
CA PRO A 54 -10.69 11.13 -4.23
C PRO A 54 -9.36 10.38 -4.26
N SER A 55 -8.80 10.13 -5.46
CA SER A 55 -7.56 9.35 -5.62
C SER A 55 -6.39 9.92 -4.81
N ARG A 56 -6.36 11.23 -4.58
CA ARG A 56 -5.39 11.91 -3.70
C ARG A 56 -5.50 11.47 -2.24
N VAL A 57 -6.72 11.29 -1.74
CA VAL A 57 -7.00 10.91 -0.35
C VAL A 57 -6.68 9.43 -0.12
N ASN A 58 -7.06 8.56 -1.06
CA ASN A 58 -6.65 7.15 -0.98
C ASN A 58 -5.14 6.96 -1.11
N GLY A 59 -4.51 7.73 -1.99
CA GLY A 59 -3.05 7.73 -2.17
C GLY A 59 -2.32 8.23 -0.92
N SER A 60 -2.83 9.28 -0.27
CA SER A 60 -2.22 9.80 0.95
C SER A 60 -2.21 8.77 2.07
N VAL A 61 -3.29 8.01 2.29
CA VAL A 61 -3.33 6.93 3.31
C VAL A 61 -2.18 5.94 3.12
N GLY A 62 -1.97 5.45 1.89
CA GLY A 62 -0.87 4.54 1.57
C GLY A 62 0.50 5.17 1.80
N GLY A 63 0.69 6.43 1.41
CA GLY A 63 1.93 7.17 1.62
C GLY A 63 2.25 7.42 3.10
N TYR A 64 1.25 7.80 3.90
CA TYR A 64 1.42 7.99 5.36
C TYR A 64 1.73 6.67 6.06
N MET A 65 1.11 5.57 5.64
CA MET A 65 1.39 4.24 6.17
C MET A 65 2.86 3.85 5.94
N VAL A 66 3.39 4.06 4.72
CA VAL A 66 4.80 3.80 4.39
C VAL A 66 5.74 4.72 5.16
N LYS A 67 5.43 6.02 5.27
CA LYS A 67 6.22 6.96 6.06
C LYS A 67 6.37 6.50 7.52
N LYS A 68 5.28 6.03 8.14
CA LYS A 68 5.33 5.47 9.50
C LYS A 68 6.18 4.22 9.60
N MET A 69 6.06 3.29 8.64
CA MET A 69 6.91 2.09 8.61
C MET A 69 8.39 2.45 8.51
N ILE A 70 8.74 3.43 7.68
CA ILE A 70 10.12 3.92 7.55
C ILE A 70 10.58 4.52 8.86
N ALA A 71 9.80 5.40 9.51
CA ALA A 71 10.17 5.99 10.79
C ALA A 71 10.39 4.92 11.89
N ILE A 72 9.56 3.88 11.93
CA ILE A 72 9.71 2.74 12.83
C ILE A 72 10.96 1.91 12.50
N ALA A 73 11.24 1.69 11.21
CA ALA A 73 12.44 0.98 10.76
C ALA A 73 13.72 1.77 11.06
N GLU A 74 13.72 3.08 10.81
CA GLU A 74 14.80 4.01 11.13
C GLU A 74 15.04 4.04 12.64
N SER A 75 14.00 4.08 13.47
CA SER A 75 14.15 4.03 14.94
C SER A 75 14.75 2.71 15.42
N GLN A 76 14.32 1.59 14.86
CA GLN A 76 14.89 0.27 15.17
C GLN A 76 16.32 0.12 14.69
N LEU A 77 16.65 0.66 13.52
CA LEU A 77 18.00 0.64 12.96
C LEU A 77 18.93 1.59 13.71
N ALA A 78 18.46 2.79 14.05
CA ALA A 78 19.18 3.77 14.86
C ALA A 78 19.41 3.25 16.29
N GLY A 79 18.46 2.53 16.86
CA GLY A 79 18.63 1.78 18.13
C GLY A 79 19.45 0.50 18.00
N GLY A 80 19.71 0.03 16.77
CA GLY A 80 20.42 -1.22 16.46
C GLY A 80 21.95 -1.12 16.46
N THR A 81 22.53 0.02 16.83
CA THR A 81 24.00 0.21 16.89
C THR A 81 24.51 0.56 18.28
N THR A 82 23.95 -0.05 19.33
CA THR A 82 24.57 -0.06 20.67
C THR A 82 24.47 -1.45 21.28
N THR A 83 25.19 -2.40 20.71
CA THR A 83 25.69 -3.56 21.45
C THR A 83 27.08 -3.89 20.90
N GLY A 84 28.03 -2.98 21.19
CA GLY A 84 29.36 -3.42 21.60
C GLY A 84 29.29 -3.70 23.09
N GLN A 85 29.05 -4.95 23.47
CA GLN A 85 29.40 -5.54 24.76
C GLN A 85 29.52 -7.04 24.52
N PHE A 86 30.65 -7.47 23.96
CA PHE A 86 31.74 -8.22 24.59
C PHE A 86 32.96 -8.17 23.66
#